data_AF-A0A7Y2EQ13-F1
#
_entry.id   AF-A0A7Y2EQ13-F1
#
_cell.length_a   1.000
_cell.length_b   1.000
_cell.length_c   1.000
_cell.angle_alpha   90.00
_cell.angle_beta   90.00
_cell.angle_gamma   90.00
#
_symmetry.space_group_name_H-M   'P 1'
#
loop_
_entity.id
_entity.type
_entity.pdbx_description
1 polymer ?
#
loop_
_entity_poly.entity_id
_entity_poly.type
_entity_poly.pdbx_seq_one_letter_code
_entity_poly.pdbx_strand_id
1 'polypeptide(L)'
;MLNQLLKFTLVSSLLLWLKPRWQGLLALTVAVLLVHILHGEYLGYVELSGNDQFLLVSFAIKWLALIVTVLTYYLLAIRRLSVQRSRVPEPEPQRAGPTEGKEFAGDDGFDFLRDKKELEGEADKLIARQPGK
;
A
#
# COMPACT_ATOMS: atom_id res chain seq x y z
N MET A 1 -19.81 -12.68 25.93
CA MET A 1 -20.16 -11.73 24.84
C MET A 1 -18.92 -10.99 24.30
N LEU A 2 -18.20 -10.19 25.09
CA LEU A 2 -17.01 -9.44 24.62
C LEU A 2 -15.90 -10.33 24.01
N ASN A 3 -15.61 -11.49 24.62
CA ASN A 3 -14.63 -12.44 24.10
C ASN A 3 -15.00 -13.03 22.72
N GLN A 4 -16.30 -13.19 22.44
CA GLN A 4 -16.77 -13.67 21.12
C GLN A 4 -16.65 -12.57 20.06
N LEU A 5 -16.98 -11.33 20.40
CA LEU A 5 -16.79 -10.19 19.51
C LEU A 5 -15.31 -9.96 19.19
N LEU A 6 -14.42 -10.08 20.19
CA LEU A 6 -12.97 -9.98 19.99
C LEU A 6 -12.45 -11.07 19.03
N LYS A 7 -12.86 -12.33 19.24
CA LYS A 7 -12.48 -13.43 18.35
C LYS A 7 -12.99 -13.18 16.93
N PHE A 8 -14.21 -12.70 16.78
CA PHE A 8 -14.79 -12.42 15.47
C PHE A 8 -14.09 -11.26 14.74
N THR A 9 -13.76 -10.17 15.43
CA THR A 9 -13.03 -9.04 14.84
C THR A 9 -11.59 -9.42 14.49
N LEU A 10 -10.90 -10.19 15.34
CA LEU A 10 -9.57 -10.71 15.03
C LEU A 10 -9.61 -11.60 13.78
N VAL A 11 -10.53 -12.57 13.73
CA VAL A 11 -10.65 -13.49 12.58
C VAL A 11 -11.03 -12.74 11.31
N SER A 12 -11.99 -11.82 11.38
CA SER A 12 -12.42 -11.02 10.23
C SER A 12 -11.30 -10.11 9.71
N SER A 13 -10.58 -9.42 10.61
CA SER A 13 -9.43 -8.61 10.25
C SER A 13 -8.31 -9.43 9.63
N LEU A 14 -8.05 -10.63 10.17
CA LEU A 14 -7.06 -11.55 9.62
C LEU A 14 -7.45 -12.02 8.22
N LEU A 15 -8.71 -12.38 8.00
CA LEU A 15 -9.21 -12.82 6.69
C LEU A 15 -9.16 -11.70 5.64
N LEU A 16 -9.54 -10.48 6.01
CA LEU A 16 -9.48 -9.31 5.13
C LEU A 16 -8.03 -8.95 4.76
N TRP A 17 -7.11 -9.09 5.71
CA TRP A 17 -5.67 -8.90 5.47
C TRP A 17 -5.06 -10.03 4.62
N LEU A 18 -5.53 -11.27 4.81
CA LEU A 18 -5.04 -12.45 4.11
C LEU A 18 -5.51 -12.47 2.65
N LYS A 19 -6.74 -12.03 2.36
CA LYS A 19 -7.36 -12.05 1.02
C LYS A 19 -6.47 -11.48 -0.10
N PRO A 20 -5.84 -10.29 0.02
CA PRO A 20 -4.97 -9.76 -1.03
C PRO A 20 -3.60 -10.45 -1.12
N ARG A 21 -3.17 -11.18 -0.08
CA ARG A 21 -1.82 -11.77 0.04
C ARG A 21 -1.80 -13.30 -0.05
N TRP A 22 -2.97 -13.94 -0.15
CA TRP A 22 -3.11 -15.39 -0.06
C TRP A 22 -2.26 -16.13 -1.11
N GLN A 23 -2.28 -15.70 -2.37
CA GLN A 23 -1.50 -16.38 -3.42
C GLN A 23 0.01 -16.38 -3.13
N GLY A 24 0.55 -15.27 -2.64
CA GLY A 24 1.96 -15.16 -2.29
C GLY A 24 2.31 -16.01 -1.07
N LEU A 25 1.44 -16.00 -0.05
CA LEU A 25 1.59 -16.85 1.14
C LEU A 25 1.48 -18.34 0.79
N LEU A 26 0.56 -18.72 -0.09
CA LEU A 26 0.42 -20.10 -0.57
C LEU A 26 1.69 -20.55 -1.30
N ALA A 27 2.21 -19.73 -2.21
CA ALA A 27 3.45 -20.03 -2.92
C ALA A 27 4.64 -20.16 -1.95
N LEU A 28 4.72 -19.29 -0.94
CA LEU A 28 5.73 -19.38 0.12
C LEU A 28 5.60 -20.68 0.91
N THR A 29 4.37 -21.05 1.30
CA THR A 29 4.10 -22.31 2.02
C THR A 29 4.53 -23.51 1.18
N VAL A 30 4.16 -23.55 -0.10
CA VAL A 30 4.56 -24.64 -1.02
C VAL A 30 6.07 -24.71 -1.14
N ALA A 31 6.76 -23.58 -1.32
CA ALA A 31 8.22 -23.55 -1.42
C ALA A 31 8.90 -24.07 -0.14
N VAL A 32 8.42 -23.67 1.05
CA VAL A 32 8.95 -24.15 2.33
C VAL A 32 8.73 -25.65 2.50
N LEU A 33 7.56 -26.16 2.13
CA LEU A 33 7.27 -27.60 2.15
C LEU A 33 8.18 -28.36 1.19
N LEU A 34 8.39 -27.84 -0.02
CA LEU A 34 9.26 -28.45 -1.01
C LEU A 34 10.70 -28.56 -0.51
N VAL A 35 11.24 -27.52 0.13
CA VAL A 35 12.57 -27.57 0.76
C VAL A 35 12.64 -28.64 1.85
N HIS A 36 11.58 -28.79 2.66
CA HIS A 36 11.54 -29.81 3.70
C HIS A 36 11.46 -31.23 3.14
N ILE A 37 10.64 -31.44 2.11
CA ILE A 37 10.48 -32.74 1.44
C ILE A 37 11.81 -33.15 0.79
N LEU A 38 12.43 -32.28 0.00
CA LEU A 38 13.69 -32.57 -0.67
C LEU A 38 14.82 -32.87 0.33
N HIS A 39 14.89 -32.12 1.42
CA HIS A 39 15.87 -32.38 2.46
C HIS A 39 15.58 -33.70 3.21
N GLY A 40 14.31 -34.02 3.46
CA GLY A 40 13.91 -35.31 4.05
C GLY A 40 14.28 -36.50 3.17
N GLU A 41 14.03 -36.41 1.87
CA GLU A 41 14.47 -37.41 0.89
C GLU A 41 15.99 -37.57 0.88
N TYR A 42 16.74 -36.47 0.94
CA TYR A 42 18.19 -36.54 1.05
C TYR A 42 18.65 -37.25 2.32
N LEU A 43 18.03 -36.98 3.47
CA LEU A 43 18.35 -37.68 4.72
C LEU A 43 18.05 -39.18 4.61
N GLY A 44 16.91 -39.56 4.01
CA GLY A 44 16.59 -40.96 3.74
C GLY A 44 17.61 -41.64 2.82
N TYR A 45 18.09 -40.93 1.79
CA TYR A 45 19.17 -41.40 0.94
C TYR A 45 20.49 -41.61 1.72
N VAL A 46 20.87 -40.67 2.58
CA VAL A 46 22.08 -40.79 3.41
C VAL A 46 21.97 -41.97 4.37
N GLU A 47 20.81 -42.18 4.97
CA GLU A 47 20.54 -43.30 5.87
C GLU A 47 20.64 -44.66 5.16
N LEU A 48 20.11 -44.77 3.93
CA LEU A 48 20.19 -46.00 3.15
C LEU A 48 21.59 -46.26 2.56
N SER A 49 22.26 -45.21 2.10
CA SER A 49 23.56 -45.32 1.40
C SER A 49 24.76 -45.34 2.34
N GLY A 50 24.60 -44.87 3.58
CA GLY A 50 25.68 -44.68 4.54
C GLY A 50 26.69 -43.59 4.13
N ASN A 51 26.42 -42.81 3.09
CA ASN A 51 27.32 -41.76 2.61
C ASN A 51 26.96 -40.41 3.25
N ASP A 52 27.66 -40.08 4.35
CA ASP A 52 27.44 -38.87 5.15
C ASP A 52 28.30 -37.66 4.73
N GLN A 53 29.06 -37.79 3.64
CA GLN A 53 30.06 -36.81 3.21
C GLN A 53 29.52 -35.37 3.09
N PHE A 54 28.25 -35.21 2.73
CA PHE A 54 27.61 -33.90 2.56
C PHE A 54 26.51 -33.61 3.60
N LEU A 55 26.43 -34.38 4.68
CA LEU A 55 25.37 -34.24 5.68
C LEU A 55 25.32 -32.81 6.24
N LEU A 56 26.45 -32.28 6.73
CA LEU A 56 26.52 -30.92 7.28
C LEU A 56 26.21 -29.85 6.22
N VAL A 57 26.72 -30.03 5.01
CA VAL A 57 26.51 -29.10 3.89
C VAL A 57 25.04 -29.06 3.49
N SER A 58 24.34 -30.20 3.53
CA SER A 58 22.91 -30.28 3.22
C SER A 58 22.05 -29.44 4.17
N PHE A 59 22.41 -29.37 5.46
CA PHE A 59 21.75 -28.50 6.43
C PHE A 59 22.01 -27.02 6.12
N ALA A 60 23.25 -26.66 5.79
CA ALA A 60 23.58 -25.29 5.37
C ALA A 60 22.78 -24.87 4.12
N ILE A 61 22.67 -25.76 3.13
CA ILE A 61 21.87 -25.56 1.92
C ILE A 61 20.39 -25.40 2.27
N LYS A 62 19.84 -26.22 3.18
CA LYS A 62 18.45 -26.09 3.64
C LYS A 62 18.18 -24.71 4.23
N TRP A 63 19.03 -24.25 5.16
CA TRP A 63 18.86 -22.93 5.76
C TRP A 63 18.99 -21.80 4.74
N LEU A 64 19.98 -21.90 3.85
CA LEU A 64 20.17 -20.93 2.77
C LEU A 64 18.96 -20.90 1.83
N ALA A 65 18.41 -22.06 1.46
CA ALA A 65 17.21 -22.15 0.64
C ALA A 65 15.99 -21.50 1.32
N LEU A 66 15.81 -21.71 2.62
CA LEU A 66 14.74 -21.06 3.40
C LEU A 66 14.92 -19.54 3.44
N ILE A 67 16.13 -19.06 3.72
CA ILE A 67 16.44 -17.61 3.73
C ILE A 67 16.16 -16.99 2.36
N VAL A 68 16.67 -17.61 1.29
CA VAL A 68 16.44 -17.14 -0.08
C VAL A 68 14.95 -17.11 -0.41
N THR A 69 14.21 -18.16 -0.06
CA THR A 69 12.76 -18.25 -0.26
C THR A 69 12.00 -17.10 0.41
N VAL A 70 12.31 -16.83 1.68
CA VAL A 70 11.70 -15.71 2.43
C VAL A 70 12.12 -14.37 1.83
N LEU A 71 13.39 -14.20 1.46
CA LEU A 71 13.90 -12.97 0.87
C LEU A 71 13.25 -12.69 -0.50
N THR A 72 13.12 -13.69 -1.36
CA THR A 72 12.42 -13.56 -2.65
C THR A 72 10.98 -13.14 -2.44
N TYR A 73 10.26 -13.77 -1.50
CA TYR A 73 8.89 -13.36 -1.17
C TYR A 73 8.82 -11.91 -0.69
N TYR A 74 9.74 -11.51 0.20
CA TYR A 74 9.81 -10.14 0.72
C TYR A 74 10.05 -9.10 -0.39
N LEU A 75 11.01 -9.36 -1.29
CA LEU A 75 11.31 -8.48 -2.43
C LEU A 75 10.11 -8.38 -3.39
N LEU A 76 9.44 -9.49 -3.67
CA LEU A 76 8.22 -9.49 -4.50
C LEU A 76 7.07 -8.75 -3.82
N ALA A 77 6.93 -8.88 -2.49
CA ALA A 77 5.91 -8.17 -1.73
C ALA A 77 6.11 -6.65 -1.77
N ILE A 78 7.34 -6.17 -1.59
CA ILE A 78 7.67 -4.73 -1.71
C ILE A 78 7.40 -4.22 -3.12
N ARG A 79 7.83 -4.95 -4.15
CA ARG A 79 7.59 -4.56 -5.55
C ARG A 79 6.10 -4.48 -5.89
N ARG A 80 5.27 -5.37 -5.34
CA ARG A 80 3.81 -5.28 -5.52
C ARG A 80 3.23 -4.03 -4.86
N LEU A 81 3.71 -3.67 -3.67
CA LEU A 81 3.30 -2.44 -2.97
C LEU A 81 3.68 -1.17 -3.75
N SER A 82 4.88 -1.11 -4.32
CA SER A 82 5.32 0.05 -5.11
C SER A 82 4.49 0.22 -6.39
N VAL A 83 4.22 -0.87 -7.11
CA VAL A 83 3.38 -0.84 -8.33
C VAL A 83 1.95 -0.44 -8.01
N GLN A 84 1.39 -0.88 -6.89
CA GLN A 84 0.03 -0.52 -6.49
C GLN A 84 -0.08 0.98 -6.12
N ARG A 85 0.99 1.56 -5.56
CA ARG A 85 1.04 3.00 -5.24
C ARG A 85 1.09 3.87 -6.51
N SER A 86 1.77 3.42 -7.56
CA SER A 86 1.82 4.10 -8.86
C SER A 86 0.55 3.98 -9.70
N ARG A 87 -0.39 3.11 -9.30
CA ARG A 87 -1.70 2.94 -9.96
C ARG A 87 -2.81 3.77 -9.36
N VAL A 88 -2.54 4.53 -8.29
CA VAL A 88 -3.43 5.63 -7.90
C VAL A 88 -3.40 6.60 -9.07
N PRO A 89 -4.54 6.88 -9.75
CA PRO A 89 -4.55 7.87 -10.81
C PRO A 89 -4.03 9.16 -10.21
N GLU A 90 -2.92 9.64 -10.74
CA GLU A 90 -2.52 11.04 -10.56
C GLU A 90 -3.78 11.85 -10.89
N PRO A 91 -4.29 12.72 -9.99
CA PRO A 91 -5.39 13.60 -10.38
C PRO A 91 -4.92 14.30 -11.64
N GLU A 92 -5.67 14.13 -12.74
CA GLU A 92 -5.27 14.64 -14.05
C GLU A 92 -4.70 16.05 -13.87
N PRO A 93 -3.46 16.33 -14.33
CA PRO A 93 -3.00 17.69 -14.37
C PRO A 93 -3.99 18.40 -15.28
N GLN A 94 -4.82 19.26 -14.71
CA GLN A 94 -5.65 20.19 -15.46
C GLN A 94 -4.71 20.84 -16.45
N ARG A 95 -4.85 20.45 -17.72
CA ARG A 95 -4.03 20.96 -18.80
C ARG A 95 -4.18 22.47 -18.74
N ALA A 96 -3.08 23.18 -18.48
CA ALA A 96 -2.98 24.59 -18.77
C ALA A 96 -3.19 24.75 -20.28
N GLY A 97 -4.45 24.87 -20.68
CA GLY A 97 -4.83 25.33 -22.01
C GLY A 97 -4.55 26.84 -22.09
N PRO A 98 -4.17 27.35 -23.27
CA PRO A 98 -3.87 28.76 -23.42
C PRO A 98 -5.12 29.59 -23.13
N THR A 99 -4.87 30.71 -22.46
CA THR A 99 -5.77 31.81 -22.18
C THR A 99 -6.54 32.23 -23.44
N GLU A 100 -7.81 31.88 -23.53
CA GLU A 100 -8.79 32.66 -24.29
C GLU A 100 -10.06 32.78 -23.45
N GLY A 101 -10.47 34.04 -23.26
CA GLY A 101 -11.48 34.44 -22.30
C GLY A 101 -12.82 33.77 -22.55
N LYS A 102 -13.28 33.05 -21.53
CA LYS A 102 -14.71 32.87 -21.31
C LYS A 102 -15.02 33.52 -19.97
N GLU A 103 -15.67 34.68 -20.07
CA GLU A 103 -16.43 35.29 -18.99
C GLU A 103 -17.32 34.20 -18.38
N PHE A 104 -16.97 33.73 -17.18
CA PHE A 104 -17.89 32.98 -16.34
C PHE A 104 -18.93 33.99 -15.87
N ALA A 105 -20.00 34.15 -16.67
CA ALA A 105 -21.11 35.04 -16.41
C ALA A 105 -22.02 34.49 -15.29
N GLY A 106 -21.47 34.34 -14.10
CA GLY A 106 -22.20 34.00 -12.89
C GLY A 106 -21.42 34.49 -11.69
N ASP A 107 -22.00 35.45 -10.97
CA ASP A 107 -21.51 35.96 -9.70
C ASP A 107 -21.45 34.78 -8.70
N ASP A 108 -20.29 34.14 -8.65
CA ASP A 108 -20.02 33.01 -7.76
C ASP A 108 -19.69 33.48 -6.34
N GLY A 109 -19.86 34.78 -6.08
CA GLY A 109 -19.61 35.41 -4.79
C GLY A 109 -18.14 35.49 -4.42
N PHE A 110 -17.21 35.07 -5.29
CA PHE A 110 -15.77 35.11 -5.04
C PHE A 110 -15.00 36.03 -5.99
N ASP A 111 -15.69 36.75 -6.87
CA ASP A 111 -15.08 37.74 -7.76
C ASP A 111 -14.27 38.81 -7.02
N PHE A 112 -14.67 39.15 -5.79
CA PHE A 112 -13.93 40.11 -4.95
C PHE A 112 -12.49 39.65 -4.63
N LEU A 113 -12.23 38.34 -4.58
CA LEU A 113 -10.88 37.79 -4.39
C LEU A 113 -10.06 37.82 -5.68
N ARG A 114 -10.73 37.66 -6.83
CA ARG A 114 -10.10 37.66 -8.16
C ARG A 114 -9.65 39.06 -8.54
N ASP A 115 -10.51 40.04 -8.32
CA ASP A 115 -10.27 41.44 -8.65
C ASP A 115 -9.44 42.16 -7.59
N LYS A 116 -8.99 41.45 -6.54
CA LYS A 116 -8.18 41.97 -5.42
C LYS A 116 -8.77 43.26 -4.87
N LYS A 117 -10.10 43.32 -4.76
CA LYS A 117 -10.79 44.50 -4.24
C LYS A 117 -10.40 44.68 -2.78
N GLU A 118 -10.00 45.89 -2.39
CA GLU A 118 -9.67 46.17 -0.98
C GLU A 118 -10.92 45.93 -0.12
N LEU A 119 -10.73 45.18 0.96
CA LEU A 119 -11.80 44.82 1.89
C LEU A 119 -12.14 46.06 2.72
N GLU A 120 -13.30 46.65 2.44
CA GLU A 120 -13.83 47.76 3.24
C GLU A 120 -14.11 47.30 4.68
N GLY A 121 -13.56 48.02 5.65
CA GLY A 121 -13.76 47.77 7.06
C GLY A 121 -15.21 48.02 7.48
N GLU A 122 -15.63 47.39 8.58
CA GLU A 122 -16.99 47.57 9.11
C GLU A 122 -17.27 49.03 9.51
N ALA A 123 -16.25 49.75 9.97
CA ALA A 123 -16.31 51.18 10.27
C ALA A 123 -16.57 52.05 9.02
N ASP A 124 -15.91 51.74 7.90
CA ASP A 124 -16.09 52.47 6.64
C ASP A 124 -17.51 52.30 6.10
N LYS A 125 -18.07 51.10 6.25
CA LYS A 125 -19.47 50.81 5.89
C LYS A 125 -20.47 51.59 6.75
N LEU A 126 -20.19 51.77 8.04
CA LEU A 126 -21.06 52.55 8.93
C LEU A 126 -21.02 54.05 8.61
N ILE A 127 -19.85 54.57 8.25
CA ILE A 127 -19.68 55.97 7.82
C ILE A 127 -20.40 56.20 6.47
N ALA A 128 -20.23 55.31 5.50
CA ALA A 128 -20.90 55.40 4.19
C ALA A 128 -22.43 55.30 4.28
N ARG A 129 -22.95 54.62 5.32
CA ARG A 129 -24.40 54.45 5.53
C ARG A 129 -25.07 55.63 6.24
N GLN A 130 -24.31 56.61 6.72
CA GLN A 130 -24.85 57.88 7.19
C GLN A 130 -24.82 58.92 6.05
N PRO A 131 -25.89 59.06 5.25
CA PRO A 131 -26.01 60.23 4.39
C PRO A 131 -26.07 61.46 5.29
N GLY A 132 -25.28 62.48 4.94
CA GLY A 132 -25.07 63.67 5.74
C GLY A 132 -26.33 64.30 6.35
N LYS A 133 -26.18 64.83 7.56
CA LYS A 133 -26.99 65.97 8.00
C LYS A 133 -26.64 67.20 7.17
#